data_AF-A0A932PD13-F1
#
_entry.id   AF-A0A932PD13-F1
#
_cell.length_a   1.000
_cell.length_b   1.000
_cell.length_c   1.000
_cell.angle_alpha   90.00
_cell.angle_beta   90.00
_cell.angle_gamma   90.00
#
_symmetry.space_group_name_H-M   'P 1'
#
loop_
_entity.id
_entity.type
_entity.pdbx_description
1 polymer ?
#
loop_
_entity_poly.entity_id
_entity_poly.type
_entity_poly.pdbx_seq_one_letter_code
_entity_poly.pdbx_strand_id
1 'polypeptide(L)'
;MPRSREARLYYQAAKQRFLDAELLLKYERTTGAVYLAGYTAECFLKALILASVAGRLRGDLLGEFRGVRGHSIEWLGAIYRRHVTTAIPREVTRHLVHLAEWSTDLRYETGTMRSRDADGFIRSVIAVAAWADGRM
;
A
#
# COMPACT_ATOMS: atom_id res chain seq x y z
N MET A 1 7.74 -10.10 -9.97
CA MET A 1 7.63 -8.81 -10.69
C MET A 1 6.51 -8.92 -11.72
N PRO A 2 5.54 -8.00 -11.72
CA PRO A 2 4.33 -8.16 -12.52
C PRO A 2 4.55 -8.20 -14.04
N ARG A 3 3.71 -8.97 -14.75
CA ARG A 3 3.75 -9.05 -16.22
C ARG A 3 3.14 -7.83 -16.92
N SER A 4 2.07 -7.26 -16.37
CA SER A 4 1.40 -6.09 -16.97
C SER A 4 2.18 -4.80 -16.70
N ARG A 5 2.20 -3.90 -17.68
CA ARG A 5 2.94 -2.62 -17.59
C ARG A 5 2.38 -1.77 -16.46
N GLU A 6 1.06 -1.72 -16.32
CA GLU A 6 0.35 -0.93 -15.33
C GLU A 6 0.68 -1.39 -13.91
N ALA A 7 0.66 -2.71 -13.66
CA ALA A 7 1.02 -3.25 -12.34
C ALA A 7 2.50 -3.00 -12.00
N ARG A 8 3.40 -3.08 -13.00
CA ARG A 8 4.84 -2.79 -12.79
C ARG A 8 5.10 -1.37 -12.32
N LEU A 9 4.36 -0.39 -12.82
CA LEU A 9 4.54 1.01 -12.42
C LEU A 9 4.25 1.19 -10.93
N TYR A 10 3.12 0.66 -10.46
CA TYR A 10 2.80 0.67 -9.03
C TYR A 10 3.78 -0.16 -8.20
N TYR A 11 4.19 -1.33 -8.68
CA TYR A 11 5.18 -2.16 -8.01
C TYR A 11 6.50 -1.44 -7.76
N GLN A 12 7.05 -0.80 -8.79
CA GLN A 12 8.31 -0.05 -8.70
C GLN A 12 8.16 1.18 -7.80
N ALA A 13 7.05 1.91 -7.93
CA ALA A 13 6.75 3.02 -7.04
C ALA A 13 6.68 2.57 -5.58
N ALA A 14 6.05 1.43 -5.29
CA ALA A 14 5.96 0.88 -3.94
C ALA A 14 7.36 0.61 -3.35
N LYS A 15 8.24 -0.04 -4.10
CA LYS A 15 9.62 -0.31 -3.67
C LYS A 15 10.39 0.99 -3.42
N GLN A 16 10.27 1.99 -4.30
CA GLN A 16 10.93 3.28 -4.12
C GLN A 16 10.43 4.01 -2.87
N ARG A 17 9.11 4.07 -2.66
CA ARG A 17 8.52 4.72 -1.48
C ARG A 17 8.91 4.05 -0.18
N PHE A 18 9.11 2.73 -0.21
CA PHE A 18 9.56 2.00 0.97
C PHE A 18 10.99 2.36 1.33
N LEU A 19 11.91 2.38 0.35
CA LEU A 19 13.30 2.80 0.57
C LEU A 19 13.37 4.22 1.13
N ASP A 20 12.58 5.14 0.59
CA ASP A 20 12.51 6.51 1.10
C ASP A 20 11.95 6.55 2.54
N ALA A 21 10.93 5.74 2.84
CA ALA A 21 10.36 5.63 4.19
C ALA A 21 11.37 5.09 5.21
N GLU A 22 12.13 4.06 4.85
CA GLU A 22 13.20 3.50 5.69
C GLU A 22 14.28 4.53 5.99
N LEU A 23 14.68 5.32 4.98
CA LEU A 23 15.64 6.40 5.17
C LEU A 23 15.12 7.46 6.14
N LEU A 24 13.86 7.87 6.00
CA LEU A 24 13.25 8.83 6.91
C LEU A 24 13.15 8.30 8.34
N LEU A 25 12.80 7.03 8.52
CA LEU A 25 12.72 6.39 9.83
C LEU A 25 14.11 6.37 10.51
N LYS A 26 15.16 6.05 9.75
CA LYS A 26 16.55 6.05 10.23
C LYS A 26 16.99 7.41 10.79
N TYR A 27 16.46 8.51 10.25
CA TYR A 27 16.73 9.87 10.71
C TYR A 27 15.63 10.42 11.64
N GLU A 28 14.83 9.55 12.26
CA GLU A 28 13.77 9.91 13.22
C GLU A 28 12.70 10.86 12.64
N ARG A 29 12.57 10.91 11.31
CA ARG A 29 11.50 11.64 10.60
C ARG A 29 10.25 10.77 10.50
N THR A 30 9.75 10.34 11.65
CA THR A 30 8.74 9.29 11.82
C THR A 30 7.42 9.55 11.07
N THR A 31 6.88 10.76 11.15
CA THR A 31 5.64 11.12 10.41
C THR A 31 5.84 11.02 8.90
N GLY A 32 6.98 11.51 8.40
CA GLY A 32 7.33 11.42 6.98
C GLY A 32 7.57 9.97 6.54
N ALA A 33 8.19 9.15 7.39
CA ALA A 33 8.38 7.73 7.14
C ALA A 33 7.04 7.00 7.01
N VAL A 34 6.11 7.22 7.94
CA VAL A 34 4.76 6.63 7.89
C VAL A 34 3.99 7.12 6.67
N TYR A 35 4.09 8.41 6.33
CA TYR A 35 3.47 8.98 5.15
C TYR A 35 3.92 8.26 3.86
N LEU A 36 5.23 8.09 3.65
CA LEU A 36 5.74 7.38 2.47
C LEU A 36 5.48 5.86 2.53
N ALA A 37 5.51 5.26 3.71
CA ALA A 37 5.23 3.84 3.87
C ALA A 37 3.77 3.49 3.58
N GLY A 38 2.81 4.38 3.87
CA GLY A 38 1.42 4.13 3.47
C GLY A 38 1.24 4.10 1.95
N TYR A 39 1.95 4.96 1.20
CA TYR A 39 1.99 4.84 -0.27
C TYR A 39 2.64 3.53 -0.74
N THR A 40 3.56 2.95 0.02
CA THR A 40 4.11 1.62 -0.28
C THR A 40 3.00 0.58 -0.26
N ALA A 41 2.20 0.52 0.81
CA ALA A 41 1.09 -0.42 0.91
C ALA A 41 0.03 -0.17 -0.17
N GLU A 42 -0.35 1.09 -0.39
CA GLU A 42 -1.29 1.49 -1.45
C GLU A 42 -0.83 0.99 -2.83
N CYS A 43 0.43 1.26 -3.18
CA CYS A 43 0.99 0.91 -4.47
C CYS A 43 1.15 -0.62 -4.62
N PHE A 44 1.55 -1.34 -3.57
CA PHE A 44 1.58 -2.80 -3.60
C PHE A 44 0.18 -3.41 -3.82
N LEU A 45 -0.84 -2.89 -3.15
CA LEU A 45 -2.22 -3.35 -3.33
C LEU A 45 -2.73 -3.09 -4.74
N LYS A 46 -2.50 -1.88 -5.28
CA LYS A 46 -2.84 -1.55 -6.67
C LYS A 46 -2.12 -2.46 -7.66
N ALA A 47 -0.82 -2.69 -7.47
CA ALA A 47 -0.05 -3.60 -8.32
C ALA A 47 -0.62 -5.02 -8.28
N LEU A 48 -0.91 -5.54 -7.08
CA LEU A 48 -1.45 -6.88 -6.88
C LEU A 48 -2.81 -7.04 -7.55
N ILE A 49 -3.72 -6.08 -7.37
CA ILE A 49 -5.03 -6.08 -8.01
C ILE A 49 -4.88 -6.14 -9.53
N LEU A 50 -4.08 -5.25 -10.13
CA LEU A 50 -3.88 -5.19 -11.59
C LEU A 50 -3.16 -6.43 -12.15
N ALA A 51 -2.30 -7.06 -11.35
CA ALA A 51 -1.63 -8.31 -11.71
C ALA A 51 -2.58 -9.51 -11.65
N SER A 52 -3.59 -9.47 -10.78
CA SER A 52 -4.53 -10.57 -10.53
C SER A 52 -5.76 -10.57 -11.43
N VAL A 53 -6.01 -9.49 -12.18
CA VAL A 53 -7.20 -9.35 -13.05
C VAL A 53 -6.88 -9.45 -14.55
N ALA A 54 -7.90 -9.79 -15.35
CA ALA A 54 -7.83 -9.82 -16.80
C ALA A 54 -7.68 -8.41 -17.41
N GLY A 55 -7.17 -8.34 -18.65
CA GLY A 55 -6.81 -7.08 -19.32
C GLY A 55 -7.95 -6.07 -19.45
N ARG A 56 -9.18 -6.52 -19.76
CA ARG A 56 -10.35 -5.62 -19.89
C ARG A 56 -10.65 -4.91 -18.57
N LEU A 57 -10.74 -5.66 -17.47
CA LEU A 57 -11.04 -5.12 -16.14
C LEU A 57 -9.92 -4.20 -15.62
N ARG A 58 -8.68 -4.42 -16.06
CA ARG A 58 -7.53 -3.57 -15.68
C ARG A 58 -7.73 -2.11 -16.06
N GLY A 59 -8.31 -1.85 -17.23
CA GLY A 59 -8.59 -0.48 -17.70
C GLY A 59 -9.60 0.24 -16.81
N ASP A 60 -10.67 -0.46 -16.43
CA ASP A 60 -11.72 0.08 -15.56
C ASP A 60 -11.17 0.39 -14.17
N LEU A 61 -10.41 -0.55 -13.57
CA LEU A 61 -9.81 -0.38 -12.25
C LEU A 61 -8.79 0.75 -12.19
N LEU A 62 -8.03 0.99 -13.27
CA LEU A 62 -7.14 2.16 -13.36
C LEU A 62 -7.90 3.48 -13.28
N GLY A 63 -9.13 3.52 -13.82
CA GLY A 63 -10.02 4.68 -13.66
C GLY A 63 -10.42 4.88 -12.20
N GLU A 64 -10.75 3.79 -11.50
CA GLU A 64 -11.15 3.83 -10.09
C GLU A 64 -10.01 4.20 -9.12
N PHE A 65 -8.76 3.95 -9.50
CA PHE A 65 -7.60 4.34 -8.69
C PHE A 65 -7.32 5.84 -8.68
N ARG A 66 -8.08 6.63 -9.45
CA ARG A 66 -7.97 8.09 -9.49
C ARG A 66 -8.83 8.73 -8.40
N GLY A 67 -8.31 9.81 -7.82
CA GLY A 67 -9.00 10.58 -6.79
C GLY A 67 -8.87 9.98 -5.38
N VAL A 68 -9.58 10.58 -4.43
CA VAL A 68 -9.40 10.35 -2.99
C VAL A 68 -9.57 8.88 -2.59
N ARG A 69 -10.57 8.18 -3.15
CA ARG A 69 -10.82 6.75 -2.85
C ARG A 69 -9.66 5.86 -3.26
N GLY A 70 -8.94 6.22 -4.33
CA GLY A 70 -7.75 5.49 -4.78
C GLY A 70 -6.64 5.42 -3.74
N HIS A 71 -6.66 6.27 -2.71
CA HIS A 71 -5.69 6.26 -1.62
C HIS A 71 -6.18 5.52 -0.37
N SER A 72 -7.42 5.05 -0.33
CA SER A 72 -7.96 4.32 0.83
C SER A 72 -7.52 2.86 0.81
N ILE A 73 -6.73 2.45 1.81
CA ILE A 73 -6.28 1.06 1.99
C ILE A 73 -7.47 0.11 2.21
N GLU A 74 -8.47 0.54 2.98
CA GLU A 74 -9.70 -0.22 3.19
C GLU A 74 -10.42 -0.47 1.86
N TRP A 75 -10.61 0.58 1.06
CA TRP A 75 -11.27 0.50 -0.23
C TRP A 75 -10.50 -0.40 -1.20
N LEU A 76 -9.17 -0.27 -1.28
CA LEU A 76 -8.33 -1.15 -2.09
C LEU A 76 -8.45 -2.63 -1.65
N GLY A 77 -8.50 -2.88 -0.34
CA GLY A 77 -8.76 -4.23 0.19
C GLY A 77 -10.13 -4.77 -0.23
N ALA A 78 -11.16 -3.92 -0.29
CA ALA A 78 -12.49 -4.29 -0.78
C ALA A 78 -12.49 -4.58 -2.29
N ILE A 79 -11.79 -3.78 -3.10
CA ILE A 79 -11.60 -4.03 -4.54
C ILE A 79 -10.90 -5.37 -4.78
N TYR A 80 -9.83 -5.66 -4.03
CA TYR A 80 -9.15 -6.94 -4.11
C TYR A 80 -10.12 -8.10 -3.81
N ARG A 81 -10.87 -8.03 -2.71
CA ARG A 81 -11.86 -9.07 -2.35
C ARG A 81 -12.96 -9.26 -3.40
N ARG A 82 -13.36 -8.18 -4.09
CA ARG A 82 -14.40 -8.21 -5.10
C ARG A 82 -13.96 -8.90 -6.39
N HIS A 83 -12.71 -8.69 -6.80
CA HIS A 83 -12.23 -9.09 -8.14
C HIS A 83 -11.20 -10.22 -8.14
N VAL A 84 -10.61 -10.55 -6.99
CA VAL A 84 -9.58 -11.58 -6.86
C VAL A 84 -10.12 -12.73 -6.01
N THR A 85 -10.10 -13.94 -6.57
CA THR A 85 -10.64 -15.15 -5.93
C THR A 85 -9.81 -15.64 -4.74
N THR A 86 -8.52 -15.30 -4.71
CA THR A 86 -7.61 -15.70 -3.64
C THR A 86 -7.89 -14.88 -2.38
N ALA A 87 -8.31 -15.55 -1.31
CA ALA A 87 -8.60 -14.92 -0.04
C ALA A 87 -7.39 -14.19 0.57
N ILE A 88 -7.65 -13.10 1.29
CA ILE A 88 -6.65 -12.42 2.11
C ILE A 88 -6.52 -13.20 3.42
N PRO A 89 -5.32 -13.71 3.77
CA PRO A 89 -5.10 -14.40 5.04
C PRO A 89 -5.50 -13.53 6.23
N ARG A 90 -6.06 -14.14 7.29
CA ARG A 90 -6.53 -13.42 8.49
C ARG A 90 -5.46 -12.51 9.10
N GLU A 91 -4.20 -12.97 9.09
CA GLU A 91 -3.07 -12.18 9.58
C GLU A 91 -2.88 -10.88 8.79
N VAL A 92 -2.89 -10.98 7.46
CA VAL A 92 -2.77 -9.82 6.56
C VAL A 92 -3.97 -8.89 6.70
N THR A 93 -5.18 -9.43 6.91
CA THR A 93 -6.37 -8.63 7.19
C THR A 93 -6.19 -7.75 8.43
N ARG A 94 -5.55 -8.24 9.50
CA ARG A 94 -5.26 -7.41 10.69
C ARG A 94 -4.33 -6.24 10.35
N HIS A 95 -3.30 -6.49 9.56
CA HIS A 95 -2.41 -5.42 9.10
C HIS A 95 -3.12 -4.41 8.21
N LEU A 96 -3.98 -4.86 7.29
CA LEU A 96 -4.77 -3.96 6.46
C LEU A 96 -5.71 -3.07 7.27
N VAL A 97 -6.33 -3.60 8.33
CA VAL A 97 -7.16 -2.79 9.26
C VAL A 97 -6.30 -1.73 9.95
N HIS A 98 -5.12 -2.09 10.45
CA HIS A 98 -4.19 -1.13 11.06
C HIS A 98 -3.74 -0.05 10.06
N LEU A 99 -3.45 -0.42 8.81
CA LEU A 99 -3.05 0.52 7.77
C LEU A 99 -4.21 1.40 7.26
N ALA A 100 -5.47 1.05 7.55
CA ALA A 100 -6.64 1.82 7.10
C ALA A 100 -6.75 3.20 7.76
N GLU A 101 -6.07 3.41 8.89
CA GLU A 101 -5.96 4.72 9.57
C GLU A 101 -5.02 5.69 8.84
N TRP A 102 -4.22 5.21 7.87
CA TRP A 102 -3.35 6.06 7.08
C TRP A 102 -4.15 6.95 6.13
N SER A 103 -3.74 8.23 6.05
CA SER A 103 -4.31 9.20 5.12
C SER A 103 -3.21 9.99 4.41
N THR A 104 -3.51 10.42 3.19
CA THR A 104 -2.66 11.37 2.45
C THR A 104 -2.55 12.73 3.15
N ASP A 105 -3.42 13.03 4.12
CA ASP A 105 -3.40 14.28 4.89
C ASP A 105 -2.26 14.34 5.91
N LEU A 106 -1.61 13.21 6.21
CA LEU A 106 -0.36 13.16 6.99
C LEU A 106 0.74 14.09 6.41
N ARG A 107 0.61 14.49 5.14
CA ARG A 107 1.49 15.49 4.50
C ARG A 107 1.40 16.88 5.13
N TYR A 108 0.29 17.20 5.80
CA TYR A 108 0.06 18.48 6.47
C TYR A 108 0.24 18.40 7.98
N GLU A 109 0.36 17.19 8.52
CA GLU A 109 0.65 16.99 9.94
C GLU A 109 2.04 17.51 10.27
N THR A 110 2.14 18.22 11.40
CA THR A 110 3.40 18.77 11.89
C THR A 110 3.92 17.97 13.07
N GLY A 111 5.24 17.94 13.23
CA GLY A 111 5.89 17.19 14.29
C GLY A 111 6.12 15.71 13.97
N THR A 112 6.67 15.01 14.95
CA THR A 112 7.08 13.61 14.85
C THR A 112 6.10 12.72 15.61
N MET A 113 5.53 11.75 14.90
CA MET A 113 4.85 10.61 15.52
C MET A 113 5.80 9.88 16.48
N ARG A 114 5.26 9.26 17.53
CA ARG A 114 6.06 8.44 18.45
C ARG A 114 6.72 7.30 17.68
N SER A 115 8.00 7.05 17.94
CA SER A 115 8.78 6.02 17.22
C SER A 115 8.13 4.64 17.29
N ARG A 116 7.57 4.26 18.46
CA ARG A 116 6.85 2.99 18.63
C ARG A 116 5.67 2.83 17.67
N ASP A 117 4.91 3.90 17.43
CA ASP A 117 3.74 3.89 16.56
C ASP A 117 4.18 3.81 15.10
N ALA A 118 5.21 4.58 14.73
CA ALA A 118 5.82 4.50 13.41
C ALA A 118 6.39 3.10 13.12
N ASP A 119 7.13 2.49 14.05
CA ASP A 119 7.65 1.14 13.90
C ASP A 119 6.53 0.10 13.76
N GLY A 120 5.44 0.26 14.52
CA GLY A 120 4.24 -0.57 14.41
C GLY A 120 3.60 -0.50 13.04
N PHE A 121 3.47 0.71 12.51
CA PHE A 121 2.95 0.97 11.18
C PHE A 121 3.85 0.36 10.09
N ILE A 122 5.16 0.59 10.15
CA ILE A 122 6.14 0.04 9.20
C ILE A 122 6.12 -1.49 9.20
N ARG A 123 6.02 -2.14 10.37
CA ARG A 123 5.87 -3.61 10.43
C ARG A 123 4.61 -4.09 9.69
N SER A 124 3.51 -3.36 9.80
CA SER A 124 2.28 -3.70 9.06
C SER A 124 2.43 -3.49 7.55
N VAL A 125 3.13 -2.43 7.12
CA VAL A 125 3.47 -2.22 5.71
C VAL A 125 4.33 -3.36 5.18
N ILE A 126 5.37 -3.79 5.92
CA ILE A 126 6.23 -4.92 5.54
C ILE A 126 5.42 -6.20 5.37
N ALA A 127 4.53 -6.52 6.32
CA ALA A 127 3.70 -7.72 6.24
C ALA A 127 2.78 -7.72 5.01
N VAL A 128 2.12 -6.60 4.71
CA VAL A 128 1.26 -6.45 3.53
C VAL A 128 2.07 -6.47 2.24
N ALA A 129 3.22 -5.79 2.20
CA ALA A 129 4.11 -5.76 1.05
C ALA A 129 4.67 -7.16 0.74
N ALA A 130 5.14 -7.90 1.74
CA ALA A 130 5.63 -9.27 1.57
C ALA A 130 4.53 -10.21 1.06
N TRP A 131 3.32 -10.09 1.61
CA TRP A 131 2.17 -10.84 1.14
C TRP A 131 1.82 -10.54 -0.33
N ALA A 132 1.82 -9.27 -0.72
CA ALA A 132 1.52 -8.84 -2.08
C ALA A 132 2.61 -9.25 -3.08
N ASP A 133 3.88 -9.05 -2.73
CA ASP A 133 5.05 -9.39 -3.55
C ASP A 133 5.10 -10.90 -3.84
N GLY A 134 4.83 -11.74 -2.84
CA GLY A 134 4.77 -13.20 -3.00
C GLY A 134 3.65 -13.72 -3.91
N ARG A 135 2.79 -12.83 -4.44
CA ARG A 135 1.64 -13.16 -5.32
C ARG A 135 1.73 -12.50 -6.70
N MET A 136 2.84 -11.81 -7.01
CA MET A 136 3.03 -11.02 -8.24
C MET A 136 4.25 -11.41 -9.08
#